data_AF-A0A522C3L4-F1
#
_entry.id   AF-A0A522C3L4-F1
#
_cell.length_a   1.000
_cell.length_b   1.000
_cell.length_c   1.000
_cell.angle_alpha   90.00
_cell.angle_beta   90.00
_cell.angle_gamma   90.00
#
_symmetry.space_group_name_H-M   'P 1'
#
loop_
_entity.id
_entity.type
_entity.pdbx_description
1 polymer ?
#
loop_
_entity_poly.entity_id
_entity_poly.type
_entity_poly.pdbx_seq_one_letter_code
_entity_poly.pdbx_strand_id
1 'polypeptide(L)'
;MLQIAPADAVEQRTSAEDGRTVGYRKRQDGLADIFLIGVRATDAQAVLQRIRAGSAPVTGWDDRTVEQRRLDAAVDLLLGRDVLGTGRCAGAGCGCLPGQPAPCGSEIAVLVPHAVAEGRSDEPATLVGHGPIERDVLQALLLNAPRLRPVFVDGNGIPVGIGTAAQTRTPVRGDLASVRRALTE
;
A
#
# COMPACT_ATOMS: atom_id res chain seq x y z
N MET A 1 32.47 27.89 14.78
CA MET A 1 33.51 27.31 13.90
C MET A 1 32.90 26.10 13.21
N LEU A 2 32.69 26.14 11.89
CA LEU A 2 32.06 25.05 11.14
C LEU A 2 33.13 24.01 10.84
N GLN A 3 33.14 22.89 11.56
CA GLN A 3 34.12 21.83 11.33
C GLN A 3 33.66 21.01 10.12
N ILE A 4 34.38 21.15 9.01
CA ILE A 4 34.10 20.42 7.76
C ILE A 4 34.45 18.95 8.00
N ALA A 5 33.58 18.04 7.54
CA ALA A 5 33.87 16.61 7.58
C ALA A 5 35.19 16.33 6.85
N PRO A 6 36.07 15.47 7.40
CA PRO A 6 37.32 15.14 6.74
C PRO A 6 37.06 14.47 5.37
N ALA A 7 37.98 14.66 4.42
CA ALA A 7 37.75 14.32 3.01
C ALA A 7 37.52 12.82 2.75
N ASP A 8 38.11 11.97 3.59
CA ASP A 8 37.89 10.52 3.64
C ASP A 8 36.43 10.15 3.98
N ALA A 9 35.80 10.87 4.91
CA ALA A 9 34.39 10.68 5.25
C ALA A 9 33.44 11.13 4.12
N VAL A 10 33.89 12.07 3.28
CA VAL A 10 33.15 12.51 2.09
C VAL A 10 33.23 11.45 0.99
N GLU A 11 34.43 10.92 0.71
CA GLU A 11 34.68 9.92 -0.32
C GLU A 11 34.03 8.55 0.01
N GLN A 12 34.15 8.10 1.27
CA GLN A 12 33.44 6.90 1.74
C GLN A 12 31.92 7.03 1.63
N ARG A 13 31.37 8.22 1.92
CA ARG A 13 29.94 8.48 1.75
C ARG A 13 29.55 8.41 0.28
N THR A 14 30.31 9.05 -0.62
CA THR A 14 30.02 9.04 -2.07
C THR A 14 30.06 7.61 -2.63
N SER A 15 31.03 6.79 -2.23
CA SER A 15 31.08 5.38 -2.63
C SER A 15 29.92 4.55 -2.05
N ALA A 16 29.45 4.86 -0.83
CA ALA A 16 28.26 4.22 -0.24
C ALA A 16 26.93 4.68 -0.86
N GLU A 17 26.89 5.84 -1.54
CA GLU A 17 25.70 6.33 -2.24
C GLU A 17 25.34 5.47 -3.47
N ASP A 18 26.29 4.70 -4.01
CA ASP A 18 26.04 3.79 -5.15
C ASP A 18 25.20 2.57 -4.76
N GLY A 19 25.16 2.20 -3.48
CA GLY A 19 24.38 1.07 -2.95
C GLY A 19 22.96 1.43 -2.49
N ARG A 20 22.49 2.65 -2.78
CA ARG A 20 21.19 3.14 -2.32
C ARG A 20 20.05 2.37 -2.99
N THR A 21 19.10 1.90 -2.18
CA THR A 21 17.98 1.11 -2.69
C THR A 21 16.77 1.17 -1.75
N VAL A 22 15.62 0.72 -2.25
CA VAL A 22 14.44 0.42 -1.44
C VAL A 22 14.29 -1.09 -1.37
N GLY A 23 14.45 -1.64 -0.16
CA GLY A 23 14.28 -3.06 0.11
C GLY A 23 12.81 -3.40 0.41
N TYR A 24 12.39 -4.59 0.00
CA TYR A 24 11.09 -5.16 0.35
C TYR A 24 11.27 -6.58 0.88
N ARG A 25 10.61 -6.89 2.01
CA ARG A 25 10.61 -8.24 2.58
C ARG A 25 9.19 -8.64 2.94
N LYS A 26 8.72 -9.74 2.35
CA LYS A 26 7.50 -10.42 2.80
C LYS A 26 7.76 -11.13 4.14
N ARG A 27 6.81 -11.03 5.06
CA ARG A 27 6.80 -11.79 6.32
C ARG A 27 5.83 -12.96 6.23
N GLN A 28 5.99 -13.91 7.16
CA GLN A 28 5.14 -15.11 7.25
C GLN A 28 3.76 -14.83 7.85
N ASP A 29 3.60 -13.68 8.52
CA ASP A 29 2.38 -13.26 9.22
C ASP A 29 1.51 -12.32 8.37
N GLY A 30 1.65 -12.35 7.05
CA GLY A 30 0.89 -11.50 6.11
C GLY A 30 1.38 -10.06 6.01
N LEU A 31 2.28 -9.63 6.90
CA LEU A 31 2.87 -8.29 6.86
C LEU A 31 4.04 -8.20 5.87
N ALA A 32 4.49 -6.98 5.61
CA ALA A 32 5.67 -6.72 4.81
C ALA A 32 6.51 -5.59 5.41
N ASP A 33 7.82 -5.70 5.24
CA ASP A 33 8.76 -4.66 5.63
C ASP A 33 9.26 -3.91 4.39
N ILE A 34 9.35 -2.59 4.50
CA ILE A 34 9.96 -1.71 3.51
C ILE A 34 11.17 -1.04 4.15
N PHE A 35 12.32 -1.09 3.48
CA PHE A 35 13.57 -0.52 3.98
C PHE A 35 14.06 0.57 3.03
N LEU A 36 14.39 1.74 3.55
CA LEU A 36 15.10 2.78 2.80
C LEU A 36 16.59 2.68 3.14
N ILE A 37 17.42 2.30 2.16
CA ILE A 37 18.84 2.00 2.38
C ILE A 37 19.69 3.13 1.77
N GLY A 38 20.62 3.66 2.57
CA GLY A 38 21.54 4.73 2.14
C GLY A 38 20.86 6.10 1.98
N VAL A 39 19.83 6.40 2.77
CA VAL A 39 19.24 7.75 2.82
C VAL A 39 20.25 8.73 3.41
N ARG A 40 20.40 9.93 2.82
CA ARG A 40 21.27 10.97 3.37
C ARG A 40 20.81 11.32 4.79
N ALA A 41 21.77 11.56 5.69
CA ALA A 41 21.45 11.77 7.11
C ALA A 41 20.46 12.93 7.34
N THR A 42 20.60 14.03 6.58
CA THR A 42 19.66 15.17 6.64
C THR A 42 18.25 14.78 6.22
N ASP A 43 18.12 14.01 5.14
CA ASP A 43 16.84 13.57 4.62
C ASP A 43 16.19 12.55 5.57
N ALA A 44 16.99 11.63 6.12
CA ALA A 44 16.54 10.67 7.12
C ALA A 44 16.00 11.38 8.37
N GLN A 45 16.71 12.39 8.89
CA GLN A 45 16.22 13.19 10.01
C GLN A 45 14.93 13.95 9.68
N ALA A 46 14.83 14.55 8.50
CA ALA A 46 13.63 15.25 8.06
C ALA A 46 12.42 14.29 7.94
N VAL A 47 12.61 13.09 7.39
CA VAL A 47 11.59 12.04 7.30
C VAL A 47 11.15 11.59 8.70
N LEU A 48 12.10 11.31 9.60
CA LEU A 48 11.79 10.92 10.98
C LEU A 48 11.01 12.01 11.74
N GLN A 49 11.31 13.29 11.51
CA GLN A 49 10.55 14.40 12.09
C GLN A 49 9.12 14.46 11.56
N ARG A 50 8.93 14.25 10.25
CA ARG A 50 7.58 14.16 9.66
C ARG A 50 6.77 13.00 10.23
N ILE A 51 7.38 11.82 10.35
CA ILE A 51 6.74 10.65 10.98
C ILE A 51 6.34 10.96 12.42
N ARG A 52 7.24 11.58 13.20
CA ARG A 52 6.95 11.98 14.59
C ARG A 52 5.77 12.94 14.65
N ALA A 53 5.75 13.97 13.81
CA ALA A 53 4.65 14.93 13.75
C ALA A 53 3.31 14.25 13.37
N GLY A 54 3.31 13.32 12.42
CA GLY A 54 2.11 12.55 12.03
C GLY A 54 1.67 11.48 13.05
N SER A 55 2.55 11.09 13.98
CA SER A 55 2.28 10.04 14.98
C SER A 55 1.65 10.53 16.29
N ALA A 56 1.33 11.83 16.38
CA ALA A 56 0.67 12.39 17.56
C ALA A 56 -0.68 11.68 17.82
N PRO A 57 -1.01 11.37 19.09
CA PRO A 57 -2.30 10.75 19.40
C PRO A 57 -3.42 11.70 19.01
N VAL A 58 -4.40 11.19 18.26
CA VAL A 58 -5.52 12.00 17.78
C VAL A 58 -6.49 12.30 18.94
N THR A 59 -6.63 11.35 19.87
CA THR A 59 -7.45 11.49 21.08
C THR A 59 -6.80 10.77 22.27
N GLY A 60 -7.29 11.01 23.48
CA GLY A 60 -6.90 10.25 24.67
C GLY A 60 -7.36 8.78 24.68
N TRP A 61 -8.20 8.38 23.71
CA TRP A 61 -8.74 7.02 23.55
C TRP A 61 -8.01 6.21 22.48
N ASP A 62 -6.87 6.72 21.99
CA ASP A 62 -6.06 6.01 21.01
C ASP A 62 -5.20 4.95 21.70
N ASP A 63 -5.69 3.70 21.70
CA ASP A 63 -5.03 2.57 22.35
C ASP A 63 -3.76 2.08 21.62
N ARG A 64 -3.42 2.66 20.47
CA ARG A 64 -2.21 2.27 19.71
C ARG A 64 -0.93 2.71 20.43
N THR A 65 0.05 1.82 20.41
CA THR A 65 1.41 2.13 20.85
C THR A 65 2.01 3.26 20.02
N VAL A 66 3.04 3.91 20.58
CA VAL A 66 3.77 4.97 19.87
C VAL A 66 4.37 4.46 18.55
N GLU A 67 4.90 3.24 18.54
CA GLU A 67 5.53 2.69 17.33
C GLU A 67 4.50 2.29 16.25
N GLN A 68 3.33 1.79 16.63
CA GLN A 68 2.22 1.58 15.69
C GLN A 68 1.81 2.89 15.02
N ARG A 69 1.65 3.98 15.79
CA ARG A 69 1.30 5.30 15.23
C ARG A 69 2.39 5.86 14.32
N ARG A 70 3.67 5.61 14.63
CA ARG A 70 4.77 5.99 13.75
C ARG A 70 4.78 5.19 12.45
N LEU A 71 4.49 3.90 12.51
CA LEU A 71 4.36 3.07 11.32
C LEU A 71 3.20 3.58 10.44
N ASP A 72 2.04 3.83 11.03
CA ASP A 72 0.88 4.39 10.32
C ASP A 72 1.22 5.73 9.66
N ALA A 73 1.85 6.65 10.40
CA ALA A 73 2.28 7.94 9.88
C ALA A 73 3.33 7.81 8.75
N ALA A 74 4.24 6.83 8.84
CA ALA A 74 5.23 6.56 7.79
C ALA A 74 4.56 6.01 6.51
N VAL A 75 3.59 5.10 6.65
CA VAL A 75 2.82 4.56 5.53
C VAL A 75 2.00 5.67 4.87
N ASP A 76 1.31 6.50 5.65
CA ASP A 76 0.53 7.61 5.13
C ASP A 76 1.41 8.65 4.42
N LEU A 77 2.61 8.94 4.94
CA LEU A 77 3.59 9.80 4.29
C LEU A 77 4.03 9.22 2.93
N LEU A 78 4.34 7.92 2.85
CA LEU A 78 4.77 7.26 1.61
C LEU A 78 3.64 7.15 0.58
N LEU A 79 2.39 7.03 1.04
CA LEU A 79 1.20 7.02 0.20
C LEU A 79 0.68 8.43 -0.14
N GLY A 80 1.34 9.48 0.34
CA GLY A 80 0.96 10.88 0.10
C GLY A 80 -0.40 11.25 0.67
N ARG A 81 -0.78 10.64 1.81
CA ARG A 81 -2.01 10.90 2.56
C ARG A 81 -1.82 11.90 3.69
N ASP A 82 -0.60 12.37 3.91
CA ASP A 82 -0.30 13.28 5.00
C ASP A 82 -1.00 14.64 4.81
N VAL A 83 -1.42 15.22 5.93
CA VAL A 83 -2.26 16.42 6.00
C VAL A 83 -1.54 17.68 5.47
N LEU A 84 -0.25 17.58 5.15
CA LEU A 84 0.58 18.68 4.66
C LEU A 84 0.35 19.02 3.16
N GLY A 85 -0.66 18.43 2.53
CA GLY A 85 -1.29 19.01 1.33
C GLY A 85 -0.47 18.96 0.04
N THR A 86 0.58 18.13 -0.04
CA THR A 86 1.37 17.96 -1.28
C THR A 86 1.02 16.70 -2.07
N GLY A 87 0.12 15.84 -1.55
CA GLY A 87 -0.26 14.60 -2.20
C GLY A 87 -1.11 14.80 -3.45
N ARG A 88 -0.80 14.07 -4.53
CA ARG A 88 -1.62 13.97 -5.77
C ARG A 88 -3.08 13.55 -5.51
N CYS A 89 -3.37 13.00 -4.34
CA CYS A 89 -4.71 12.66 -3.88
C CYS A 89 -5.46 13.79 -3.14
N ALA A 90 -4.88 14.99 -3.03
CA ALA A 90 -5.55 16.16 -2.46
C ALA A 90 -6.61 16.79 -3.39
N GLY A 91 -6.86 16.22 -4.57
CA GLY A 91 -7.99 16.60 -5.42
C GLY A 91 -9.33 16.17 -4.82
N ALA A 92 -10.38 16.94 -5.09
CA ALA A 92 -11.74 16.80 -4.54
C ALA A 92 -12.50 15.47 -4.87
N GLY A 93 -11.80 14.39 -5.19
CA GLY A 93 -12.39 13.09 -5.52
C GLY A 93 -11.60 11.85 -5.07
N CYS A 94 -10.39 11.96 -4.50
CA CYS A 94 -9.65 10.76 -4.07
C CYS A 94 -10.14 10.21 -2.71
N GLY A 95 -10.68 11.05 -1.80
CA GLY A 95 -11.31 10.60 -0.55
C GLY A 95 -10.38 9.85 0.43
N CYS A 96 -9.08 9.80 0.16
CA CYS A 96 -8.11 9.05 0.93
C CYS A 96 -7.59 9.86 2.11
N LEU A 97 -8.13 9.54 3.28
CA LEU A 97 -7.70 10.08 4.56
C LEU A 97 -6.56 9.25 5.17
N PRO A 98 -5.76 9.82 6.08
CA PRO A 98 -4.84 9.06 6.92
C PRO A 98 -5.50 7.82 7.54
N GLY A 99 -4.77 6.71 7.58
CA GLY A 99 -5.24 5.44 8.13
C GLY A 99 -6.25 4.65 7.29
N GLN A 100 -6.66 5.14 6.11
CA GLN A 100 -7.52 4.36 5.21
C GLN A 100 -6.75 3.19 4.58
N PRO A 101 -7.39 2.05 4.26
CA PRO A 101 -6.73 0.96 3.53
C PRO A 101 -6.29 1.40 2.12
N ALA A 102 -5.23 0.78 1.61
CA ALA A 102 -4.82 0.89 0.20
C ALA A 102 -5.97 0.46 -0.74
N PRO A 103 -6.00 0.90 -2.01
CA PRO A 103 -4.96 1.61 -2.75
C PRO A 103 -5.33 3.09 -2.96
N CYS A 104 -4.76 3.96 -2.15
CA CYS A 104 -5.02 5.40 -2.20
C CYS A 104 -4.09 6.09 -3.17
N GLY A 105 -4.59 6.48 -4.35
CA GLY A 105 -3.77 7.13 -5.38
C GLY A 105 -2.70 6.20 -5.99
N SER A 106 -2.80 4.90 -5.73
CA SER A 106 -1.97 3.84 -6.31
C SER A 106 -2.85 2.79 -6.97
N GLU A 107 -2.26 1.96 -7.81
CA GLU A 107 -2.91 0.77 -8.35
C GLU A 107 -2.20 -0.47 -7.80
N ILE A 108 -2.96 -1.39 -7.22
CA ILE A 108 -2.48 -2.72 -6.85
C ILE A 108 -3.31 -3.75 -7.60
N ALA A 109 -2.69 -4.84 -8.02
CA ALA A 109 -3.36 -5.94 -8.71
C ALA A 109 -3.51 -7.13 -7.76
N VAL A 110 -4.73 -7.65 -7.65
CA VAL A 110 -5.04 -8.86 -6.88
C VAL A 110 -5.71 -9.85 -7.81
N LEU A 111 -5.16 -11.06 -7.86
CA LEU A 111 -5.77 -12.20 -8.53
C LEU A 111 -6.69 -12.89 -7.53
N VAL A 112 -7.97 -12.98 -7.86
CA VAL A 112 -9.00 -13.53 -6.98
C VAL A 112 -9.70 -14.65 -7.73
N PRO A 113 -9.64 -15.91 -7.25
CA PRO A 113 -10.50 -16.95 -7.81
C PRO A 113 -11.97 -16.55 -7.69
N HIS A 114 -12.75 -16.74 -8.74
CA HIS A 114 -14.14 -16.24 -8.79
C HIS A 114 -14.99 -16.76 -7.63
N ALA A 115 -14.85 -18.05 -7.28
CA ALA A 115 -15.52 -18.66 -6.12
C ALA A 115 -15.12 -18.02 -4.78
N VAL A 116 -13.88 -17.52 -4.63
CA VAL A 116 -13.42 -16.83 -3.42
C VAL A 116 -14.05 -15.44 -3.32
N ALA A 117 -14.13 -14.72 -4.44
CA ALA A 117 -14.78 -13.41 -4.50
C ALA A 117 -16.27 -13.47 -4.11
N GLU A 118 -16.94 -14.58 -4.44
CA GLU A 118 -18.34 -14.86 -4.08
C GLU A 118 -18.51 -15.43 -2.66
N GLY A 119 -17.42 -15.72 -1.95
CA GLY A 119 -17.47 -16.35 -0.63
C GLY A 119 -17.82 -17.84 -0.63
N ARG A 120 -17.66 -18.52 -1.78
CA ARG A 120 -17.91 -19.97 -1.96
C ARG A 120 -16.68 -20.86 -1.81
N SER A 121 -15.48 -20.26 -1.66
CA SER A 121 -14.21 -20.96 -1.44
C SER A 121 -13.36 -20.21 -0.43
N ASP A 122 -12.56 -20.95 0.34
CA ASP A 122 -11.55 -20.46 1.30
C ASP A 122 -10.13 -20.39 0.71
N GLU A 123 -9.96 -20.66 -0.58
CA GLU A 123 -8.68 -20.46 -1.27
C GLU A 123 -8.23 -18.99 -1.14
N PRO A 124 -6.94 -18.71 -0.89
CA PRO A 124 -6.49 -17.33 -0.75
C PRO A 124 -6.50 -16.59 -2.08
N ALA A 125 -6.90 -15.32 -2.05
CA ALA A 125 -6.57 -14.40 -3.12
C ALA A 125 -5.06 -14.09 -3.11
N THR A 126 -4.52 -13.66 -4.25
CA THR A 126 -3.08 -13.39 -4.41
C THR A 126 -2.85 -11.94 -4.80
N LEU A 127 -2.21 -11.16 -3.93
CA LEU A 127 -1.70 -9.82 -4.26
C LEU A 127 -0.43 -9.93 -5.10
N VAL A 128 -0.42 -9.34 -6.29
CA VAL A 128 0.73 -9.36 -7.20
C VAL A 128 1.93 -8.70 -6.54
N GLY A 129 3.07 -9.40 -6.50
CA GLY A 129 4.30 -8.94 -5.84
C GLY A 129 4.40 -9.27 -4.35
N HIS A 130 3.33 -9.79 -3.72
CA HIS A 130 3.34 -10.25 -2.34
C HIS A 130 2.99 -11.74 -2.22
N GLY A 131 1.91 -12.20 -2.85
CA GLY A 131 1.41 -13.57 -2.72
C GLY A 131 0.06 -13.63 -2.03
N PRO A 132 -0.28 -14.75 -1.37
CA PRO A 132 -1.55 -14.93 -0.67
C PRO A 132 -1.90 -13.79 0.28
N ILE A 133 -3.16 -13.39 0.32
CA ILE A 133 -3.74 -12.42 1.26
C ILE A 133 -4.96 -13.03 1.98
N GLU A 134 -5.22 -12.53 3.17
CA GLU A 134 -6.28 -12.97 4.06
C GLU A 134 -7.67 -12.54 3.55
N ARG A 135 -8.70 -13.28 3.96
CA ARG A 135 -10.09 -13.08 3.51
C ARG A 135 -10.63 -11.70 3.90
N ASP A 136 -10.34 -11.24 5.12
CA ASP A 136 -10.75 -9.93 5.62
C ASP A 136 -10.06 -8.79 4.86
N VAL A 137 -8.78 -8.96 4.52
CA VAL A 137 -8.03 -8.03 3.65
C VAL A 137 -8.67 -7.97 2.27
N LEU A 138 -8.96 -9.13 1.66
CA LEU A 138 -9.66 -9.19 0.37
C LEU A 138 -11.04 -8.50 0.45
N GLN A 139 -11.80 -8.74 1.50
CA GLN A 139 -13.12 -8.14 1.67
C GLN A 139 -13.05 -6.62 1.77
N ALA A 140 -12.07 -6.09 2.53
CA ALA A 140 -11.83 -4.66 2.61
C ALA A 140 -11.46 -4.06 1.25
N LEU A 141 -10.62 -4.75 0.46
CA LEU A 141 -10.25 -4.33 -0.89
C LEU A 141 -11.44 -4.33 -1.85
N LEU A 142 -12.29 -5.35 -1.79
CA LEU A 142 -13.51 -5.43 -2.62
C LEU A 142 -14.49 -4.31 -2.31
N LEU A 143 -14.55 -3.84 -1.06
CA LEU A 143 -15.38 -2.71 -0.64
C LEU A 143 -14.75 -1.34 -0.95
N ASN A 144 -13.46 -1.28 -1.30
CA ASN A 144 -12.74 -0.04 -1.57
C ASN A 144 -12.88 0.46 -3.02
N ALA A 145 -14.04 0.21 -3.66
CA ALA A 145 -14.33 0.52 -5.06
C ALA A 145 -13.26 0.03 -6.07
N PRO A 146 -13.01 -1.29 -6.12
CA PRO A 146 -12.04 -1.86 -7.05
C PRO A 146 -12.50 -1.71 -8.52
N ARG A 147 -11.56 -1.91 -9.44
CA ARG A 147 -11.86 -2.20 -10.85
C ARG A 147 -11.74 -3.70 -11.08
N LEU A 148 -12.86 -4.39 -11.17
CA LEU A 148 -12.93 -5.82 -11.41
C LEU A 148 -12.81 -6.09 -12.91
N ARG A 149 -11.88 -6.95 -13.30
CA ARG A 149 -11.68 -7.38 -14.69
C ARG A 149 -11.62 -8.91 -14.72
N PRO A 150 -12.38 -9.58 -15.60
CA PRO A 150 -12.27 -11.02 -15.71
C PRO A 150 -10.88 -11.38 -16.24
N VAL A 151 -10.30 -12.44 -15.67
CA VAL A 151 -9.08 -13.07 -16.17
C VAL A 151 -9.49 -14.42 -16.71
N PHE A 152 -9.21 -14.65 -17.99
CA PHE A 152 -9.49 -15.92 -18.64
C PHE A 152 -8.31 -16.83 -18.45
N VAL A 153 -8.59 -18.07 -18.04
CA VAL A 153 -7.59 -19.11 -17.82
C VAL A 153 -7.81 -20.27 -18.78
N ASP A 154 -6.74 -20.99 -19.11
CA ASP A 154 -6.84 -22.26 -19.84
C ASP A 154 -7.32 -23.42 -18.93
N GLY A 155 -7.38 -24.64 -19.47
CA GLY A 155 -7.78 -25.84 -18.73
C GLY A 155 -6.85 -26.21 -17.56
N ASN A 156 -5.67 -25.61 -17.46
CA ASN A 156 -4.70 -25.81 -16.38
C ASN A 156 -4.70 -24.62 -15.38
N GLY A 157 -5.59 -23.64 -15.56
CA GLY A 157 -5.65 -22.46 -14.69
C GLY A 157 -4.63 -21.37 -15.04
N ILE A 158 -3.93 -21.47 -16.17
CA ILE A 158 -2.94 -20.46 -16.58
C ILE A 158 -3.65 -19.26 -17.21
N PRO A 159 -3.38 -18.02 -16.77
CA PRO A 159 -3.95 -16.83 -17.39
C PRO A 159 -3.57 -16.72 -18.87
N VAL A 160 -4.58 -16.71 -19.75
CA VAL A 160 -4.44 -16.57 -21.21
C VAL A 160 -5.01 -15.25 -21.74
N GLY A 161 -5.76 -14.52 -20.93
CA GLY A 161 -6.31 -13.23 -21.33
C GLY A 161 -6.90 -12.44 -20.18
N ILE A 162 -7.03 -11.13 -20.39
CA ILE A 162 -7.68 -10.22 -19.45
C ILE A 162 -8.81 -9.51 -20.20
N GLY A 163 -9.98 -9.41 -19.57
CA GLY A 163 -11.15 -8.74 -20.10
C GLY A 163 -10.87 -7.29 -20.50
N THR A 164 -11.62 -6.83 -21.50
CA THR A 164 -11.53 -5.47 -22.04
C THR A 164 -12.09 -4.42 -21.08
N ALA A 165 -11.97 -3.15 -21.44
CA ALA A 165 -12.61 -2.06 -20.70
C ALA A 165 -14.14 -2.23 -20.61
N ALA A 166 -14.78 -2.79 -21.64
CA ALA A 166 -16.22 -3.07 -21.64
C ALA A 166 -16.62 -4.18 -20.65
N GLN A 167 -15.69 -5.08 -20.32
CA GLN A 167 -15.86 -6.14 -19.34
C GLN A 167 -15.33 -5.74 -17.95
N THR A 168 -14.90 -4.49 -17.78
CA THR A 168 -14.50 -3.98 -16.46
C THR A 168 -15.76 -3.57 -15.70
N ARG A 169 -15.82 -3.92 -14.42
CA ARG A 169 -16.86 -3.49 -13.49
C ARG A 169 -16.24 -2.69 -12.36
N THR A 170 -16.90 -1.61 -11.97
CA THR A 170 -16.45 -0.73 -10.89
C THR A 170 -17.58 -0.64 -9.86
N PRO A 171 -17.65 -1.58 -8.89
CA PRO A 171 -18.67 -1.52 -7.85
C PRO A 171 -18.55 -0.24 -7.02
N VAL A 172 -19.68 0.16 -6.42
CA VAL A 172 -19.77 1.34 -5.56
C VAL A 172 -19.00 1.10 -4.26
N ARG A 173 -18.23 2.12 -3.85
CA ARG A 173 -17.46 2.10 -2.60
C ARG A 173 -18.37 1.79 -1.41
N GLY A 174 -17.99 0.83 -0.58
CA GLY A 174 -18.70 0.44 0.63
C GLY A 174 -19.99 -0.36 0.40
N ASP A 175 -20.39 -0.63 -0.85
CA ASP A 175 -21.63 -1.35 -1.15
C ASP A 175 -21.36 -2.81 -1.54
N LEU A 176 -21.58 -3.72 -0.58
CA LEU A 176 -21.43 -5.16 -0.80
C LEU A 176 -22.41 -5.71 -1.85
N ALA A 177 -23.62 -5.16 -1.97
CA ALA A 177 -24.58 -5.59 -2.98
C ALA A 177 -24.15 -5.17 -4.39
N SER A 178 -23.50 -4.00 -4.52
CA SER A 178 -22.86 -3.59 -5.78
C SER A 178 -21.69 -4.52 -6.15
N VAL A 179 -20.85 -4.92 -5.19
CA VAL A 179 -19.77 -5.89 -5.42
C VAL A 179 -20.34 -7.22 -5.92
N ARG A 180 -21.37 -7.76 -5.24
CA ARG A 180 -21.98 -9.03 -5.64
C ARG A 180 -22.55 -9.01 -7.05
N ARG A 181 -23.28 -7.93 -7.42
CA ARG A 181 -23.77 -7.77 -8.80
C ARG A 181 -22.65 -7.74 -9.82
N ALA A 182 -21.58 -6.99 -9.54
CA ALA A 182 -20.43 -6.88 -10.42
C ALA A 182 -19.68 -8.21 -10.65
N LEU A 183 -19.79 -9.17 -9.73
CA LEU A 183 -19.20 -10.51 -9.87
C LEU A 183 -20.07 -11.47 -10.70
N THR A 184 -21.35 -11.18 -10.86
CA THR A 184 -22.33 -12.04 -11.57
C THR A 184 -22.62 -11.61 -13.01
N GLU A 185 -22.11 -10.44 -13.43
CA GLU A 185 -22.27 -9.84 -14.76
C GLU A 185 -21.09 -10.08 -15.70
#